data_AF-A0A4U2ZYE5-F1
#
_entry.id   AF-A0A4U2ZYE5-F1
#
_cell.length_a   1.000
_cell.length_b   1.000
_cell.length_c   1.000
_cell.angle_alpha   90.00
_cell.angle_beta   90.00
_cell.angle_gamma   90.00
#
_symmetry.space_group_name_H-M   'P 1'
#
loop_
_entity.id
_entity.type
_entity.pdbx_description
1 polymer ?
#
loop_
_entity_poly.entity_id
_entity_poly.type
_entity_poly.pdbx_seq_one_letter_code
_entity_poly.pdbx_strand_id
1 'polypeptide(L)'
;VYFIIAFVFGMISLSYEWRILLFVVVMIPLFIVNMYYARQKNERALLNDISAIIVFCIGGLVSYYFSMKLIDKTALFIALISFLYFLGSTFYVKTMIREKNNPKYRLISWGYHIVLTIIVFSMNPWCSLIFIPSVIRAIMLYGKKISIIKVGVLEIANSVYFLIITVIIMK
;
A
#
# COMPACT_ATOMS: atom_id res chain seq x y z
N VAL A 1 9.51 -25.33 -4.31
CA VAL A 1 8.40 -25.40 -3.33
C VAL A 1 7.38 -24.28 -3.53
N TYR A 2 7.74 -23.00 -3.34
CA TYR A 2 6.78 -21.87 -3.49
C TYR A 2 6.08 -21.80 -4.85
N PHE A 3 6.80 -22.04 -5.95
CA PHE A 3 6.20 -22.05 -7.29
C PHE A 3 5.12 -23.14 -7.45
N ILE A 4 5.37 -24.34 -6.94
CA ILE A 4 4.42 -25.46 -7.05
C ILE A 4 3.15 -25.14 -6.25
N ILE A 5 3.30 -24.60 -5.03
CA ILE A 5 2.17 -24.19 -4.19
C ILE A 5 1.36 -23.11 -4.90
N ALA A 6 2.02 -22.05 -5.39
CA ALA A 6 1.35 -20.98 -6.12
C ALA A 6 0.65 -21.50 -7.39
N PHE A 7 1.26 -22.45 -8.10
CA PHE A 7 0.68 -23.07 -9.28
C PHE A 7 -0.59 -23.87 -8.93
N VAL A 8 -0.54 -24.75 -7.92
CA VAL A 8 -1.69 -25.57 -7.52
C VAL A 8 -2.87 -24.70 -7.08
N PHE A 9 -2.64 -23.73 -6.18
CA PHE A 9 -3.70 -22.84 -5.73
C PHE A 9 -4.20 -21.91 -6.84
N GLY A 10 -3.28 -21.42 -7.69
CA GLY A 10 -3.63 -20.61 -8.85
C GLY A 10 -4.53 -21.37 -9.82
N MET A 11 -4.21 -22.62 -10.14
CA MET A 11 -5.04 -23.44 -11.05
C MET A 11 -6.44 -23.69 -10.49
N ILE A 12 -6.58 -23.91 -9.18
CA ILE A 12 -7.90 -24.03 -8.54
C ILE A 12 -8.69 -22.73 -8.72
N SER A 13 -8.11 -21.57 -8.41
CA SER A 13 -8.77 -20.28 -8.60
C SER A 13 -9.15 -20.02 -10.07
N LEU A 14 -8.29 -20.41 -11.01
CA LEU A 14 -8.53 -20.22 -12.45
C LEU A 14 -9.65 -21.12 -12.98
N SER A 15 -9.79 -22.33 -12.45
CA SER A 15 -10.91 -23.22 -12.80
C SER A 15 -12.26 -22.64 -12.39
N TYR A 16 -12.29 -21.87 -11.30
CA TYR A 16 -13.51 -21.21 -10.82
C TYR A 16 -13.79 -19.87 -11.51
N GLU A 17 -12.75 -19.06 -11.78
CA GLU A 17 -12.91 -17.77 -12.43
C GLU A 17 -11.69 -17.41 -13.28
N TRP A 18 -11.70 -17.81 -14.55
CA TRP A 18 -10.58 -17.57 -15.46
C TRP A 18 -10.32 -16.08 -15.75
N ARG A 19 -11.34 -15.20 -15.60
CA ARG A 19 -11.21 -13.76 -15.89
C ARG A 19 -10.24 -13.05 -14.96
N ILE A 20 -9.85 -13.66 -13.82
CA ILE A 20 -8.78 -13.12 -12.97
C ILE A 20 -7.43 -13.02 -13.70
N LEU A 21 -7.22 -13.78 -14.78
CA LEU A 21 -6.04 -13.67 -15.64
C LEU A 21 -5.90 -12.28 -16.27
N LEU A 22 -7.01 -11.59 -16.54
CA LEU A 22 -6.95 -10.24 -17.11
C LEU A 22 -6.24 -9.26 -16.17
N PHE A 23 -6.42 -9.41 -14.86
CA PHE A 23 -5.70 -8.61 -13.87
C PHE A 23 -4.21 -8.95 -13.83
N VAL A 24 -3.86 -10.24 -13.97
CA VAL A 24 -2.46 -10.68 -14.06
C VAL A 24 -1.78 -10.02 -15.26
N VAL A 25 -2.45 -9.97 -16.42
CA VAL A 25 -1.93 -9.29 -17.61
C VAL A 25 -1.65 -7.82 -17.34
N VAL A 26 -2.55 -7.12 -16.64
CA VAL A 26 -2.35 -5.71 -16.22
C VAL A 26 -1.17 -5.56 -15.26
N MET A 27 -0.87 -6.56 -14.42
CA MET A 27 0.25 -6.53 -13.48
C MET A 27 1.62 -6.78 -14.14
N ILE A 28 1.68 -7.43 -15.31
CA ILE A 28 2.94 -7.73 -16.03
C ILE A 28 3.86 -6.51 -16.21
N PRO A 29 3.40 -5.37 -16.77
CA PRO A 29 4.28 -4.20 -16.93
C PRO A 29 4.83 -3.68 -15.60
N LEU A 30 4.06 -3.77 -14.51
CA LEU A 30 4.53 -3.37 -13.17
C LEU A 30 5.57 -4.35 -12.62
N PHE A 31 5.42 -5.65 -12.87
CA PHE A 31 6.45 -6.63 -12.53
C PHE A 31 7.74 -6.42 -13.31
N ILE A 32 7.67 -5.98 -14.58
CA ILE A 32 8.86 -5.63 -15.36
C ILE A 32 9.62 -4.48 -14.69
N VAL A 33 8.92 -3.45 -14.21
CA VAL A 33 9.54 -2.37 -13.42
C VAL A 33 10.23 -2.94 -12.18
N ASN A 34 9.57 -3.86 -11.46
CA ASN A 34 10.15 -4.50 -10.29
C ASN A 34 11.42 -5.30 -10.61
N MET A 35 11.40 -6.07 -11.69
CA MET A 35 12.55 -6.83 -12.17
C MET A 35 13.71 -5.93 -12.60
N TYR A 36 13.41 -4.80 -13.24
CA TYR A 36 14.41 -3.82 -13.65
C TYR A 36 15.19 -3.25 -12.45
N TYR A 37 14.48 -2.86 -11.38
CA TYR A 37 15.12 -2.36 -10.16
C TYR A 37 15.83 -3.46 -9.36
N ALA A 38 15.30 -4.68 -9.35
CA ALA A 38 15.96 -5.82 -8.74
C ALA A 38 17.31 -6.15 -9.40
N ARG A 39 17.39 -6.12 -10.74
CA ARG A 39 18.65 -6.33 -11.49
C ARG A 39 19.72 -5.30 -11.15
N GLN A 40 19.31 -4.07 -10.87
CA GLN A 40 20.22 -2.98 -10.46
C GLN A 40 20.54 -2.99 -8.96
N LYS A 41 20.03 -3.97 -8.19
CA LYS A 41 20.13 -4.00 -6.72
C LYS A 41 19.59 -2.73 -6.06
N ASN A 42 18.61 -2.08 -6.70
CA ASN A 42 17.97 -0.85 -6.26
C ASN A 42 16.47 -1.06 -5.99
N GLU A 43 16.16 -2.14 -5.28
CA GLU A 43 14.79 -2.57 -4.94
C GLU A 43 14.01 -1.55 -4.09
N ARG A 44 14.68 -0.51 -3.59
CA ARG A 44 14.10 0.48 -2.67
C ARG A 44 13.92 1.85 -3.33
N ALA A 45 14.04 1.89 -4.66
CA ALA A 45 13.67 3.06 -5.45
C ALA A 45 12.18 3.38 -5.28
N LEU A 46 11.83 4.67 -5.26
CA LEU A 46 10.44 5.08 -5.04
C LEU A 46 9.49 4.55 -6.14
N LEU A 47 9.92 4.56 -7.40
CA LEU A 47 9.13 4.02 -8.51
C LEU A 47 8.90 2.50 -8.38
N ASN A 48 9.89 1.79 -7.84
CA ASN A 48 9.77 0.37 -7.52
C ASN A 48 8.72 0.14 -6.43
N ASP A 49 8.83 0.89 -5.33
CA ASP A 49 7.88 0.82 -4.21
C ASP A 49 6.44 1.12 -4.69
N ILE A 50 6.25 2.17 -5.50
CA ILE A 50 4.95 2.53 -6.10
C ILE A 50 4.41 1.41 -6.98
N SER A 51 5.24 0.83 -7.85
CA SER A 51 4.84 -0.26 -8.74
C SER A 51 4.38 -1.48 -7.94
N ALA A 52 5.12 -1.84 -6.88
CA ALA A 52 4.75 -2.92 -5.98
C ALA A 52 3.43 -2.64 -5.25
N ILE A 53 3.19 -1.40 -4.76
CA ILE A 53 1.92 -1.03 -4.11
C ILE A 53 0.75 -1.19 -5.09
N ILE A 54 0.89 -0.72 -6.34
CA ILE A 54 -0.17 -0.86 -7.35
C ILE A 54 -0.47 -2.35 -7.61
N VAL A 55 0.56 -3.19 -7.73
CA VAL A 55 0.42 -4.65 -7.85
C VAL A 55 -0.40 -5.23 -6.69
N PHE A 56 -0.12 -4.84 -5.44
CA PHE A 56 -0.90 -5.29 -4.28
C PHE A 56 -2.34 -4.77 -4.28
N CYS A 57 -2.57 -3.52 -4.69
CA CYS A 57 -3.92 -2.96 -4.83
C CYS A 57 -4.72 -3.71 -5.90
N ILE A 58 -4.10 -4.07 -7.03
CA ILE A 58 -4.71 -4.93 -8.05
C ILE A 58 -5.04 -6.31 -7.47
N GLY A 59 -4.15 -6.90 -6.66
CA GLY A 59 -4.43 -8.15 -5.94
C GLY A 59 -5.67 -8.05 -5.03
N GLY A 60 -5.86 -6.91 -4.36
CA GLY A 60 -7.08 -6.62 -3.61
C GLY A 60 -8.33 -6.57 -4.49
N LEU A 61 -8.25 -5.92 -5.66
CA LEU A 61 -9.33 -5.90 -6.65
C LEU A 61 -9.66 -7.29 -7.19
N VAL A 62 -8.64 -8.14 -7.41
CA VAL A 62 -8.82 -9.54 -7.82
C VAL A 62 -9.63 -10.30 -6.76
N SER A 63 -9.29 -10.13 -5.47
CA SER A 63 -10.02 -10.75 -4.36
C SER A 63 -11.49 -10.32 -4.32
N TYR A 64 -11.76 -9.03 -4.49
CA TYR A 64 -13.13 -8.50 -4.56
C TYR A 64 -13.90 -9.06 -5.77
N TYR A 65 -13.29 -9.00 -6.96
CA TYR A 65 -13.88 -9.51 -8.20
C TYR A 65 -14.17 -11.00 -8.13
N PHE A 66 -13.29 -11.79 -7.50
CA PHE A 66 -13.44 -13.24 -7.40
C PHE A 66 -14.79 -13.63 -6.78
N SER A 67 -15.21 -12.89 -5.75
CA SER A 67 -16.47 -13.08 -5.03
C SER A 67 -17.66 -12.37 -5.70
N MET A 68 -17.50 -11.10 -6.07
CA MET A 68 -18.62 -10.24 -6.51
C MET A 68 -18.84 -10.27 -8.03
N LYS A 69 -17.89 -10.79 -8.81
CA LYS A 69 -17.89 -10.86 -10.29
C LYS A 69 -17.99 -9.52 -11.02
N LEU A 70 -17.79 -8.42 -10.31
CA LEU A 70 -17.77 -7.06 -10.84
C LEU A 70 -16.82 -6.18 -10.01
N ILE A 71 -16.35 -5.10 -10.61
CA ILE A 71 -15.60 -4.04 -9.93
C ILE A 71 -16.52 -2.82 -9.85
N ASP A 72 -17.05 -2.55 -8.67
CA ASP A 72 -17.91 -1.39 -8.40
C ASP A 72 -17.10 -0.23 -7.79
N LYS A 73 -17.83 0.82 -7.42
CA LYS A 73 -17.26 1.98 -6.72
C LYS A 73 -16.61 1.58 -5.38
N THR A 74 -17.15 0.58 -4.70
CA THR A 74 -16.64 0.08 -3.42
C THR A 74 -15.25 -0.53 -3.58
N ALA A 75 -15.07 -1.41 -4.56
CA ALA A 75 -13.79 -2.04 -4.87
C ALA A 75 -12.73 -1.00 -5.25
N LEU A 76 -13.09 -0.04 -6.12
CA LEU A 76 -12.21 1.04 -6.52
C LEU A 76 -11.84 1.95 -5.34
N PHE A 77 -12.78 2.23 -4.45
CA PHE A 77 -12.53 3.00 -3.23
C PHE A 77 -11.55 2.29 -2.29
N ILE A 78 -11.71 0.98 -2.06
CA ILE A 78 -10.77 0.17 -1.25
C ILE A 78 -9.38 0.20 -1.86
N ALA A 79 -9.28 0.01 -3.18
CA ALA A 79 -8.00 0.02 -3.87
C ALA A 79 -7.31 1.39 -3.76
N LEU A 80 -8.06 2.48 -3.96
CA LEU A 80 -7.56 3.85 -3.86
C LEU A 80 -7.10 4.19 -2.44
N ILE A 81 -7.92 3.89 -1.42
CA ILE A 81 -7.58 4.22 -0.03
C ILE A 81 -6.37 3.40 0.45
N SER A 82 -6.26 2.14 0.02
CA SER A 82 -5.10 1.29 0.27
C SER A 82 -3.85 1.84 -0.42
N PHE A 83 -3.95 2.22 -1.69
CA PHE A 83 -2.84 2.83 -2.43
C PHE A 83 -2.32 4.09 -1.71
N LEU A 84 -3.23 5.01 -1.37
CA LEU A 84 -2.89 6.26 -0.70
C LEU A 84 -2.23 6.02 0.67
N TYR A 85 -2.72 5.04 1.41
CA TYR A 85 -2.15 4.63 2.69
C TYR A 85 -0.72 4.08 2.56
N PHE A 86 -0.51 3.07 1.71
CA PHE A 86 0.79 2.41 1.56
C PHE A 86 1.84 3.31 0.89
N LEU A 87 1.40 4.23 0.02
CA LEU A 87 2.27 5.27 -0.51
C LEU A 87 2.78 6.21 0.60
N GLY A 88 1.91 6.62 1.52
CA GLY A 88 2.30 7.40 2.70
C GLY A 88 3.31 6.66 3.58
N SER A 89 3.06 5.37 3.85
CA SER A 89 4.01 4.49 4.56
C SER A 89 5.40 4.48 3.90
N THR A 90 5.46 4.44 2.56
CA THR A 90 6.73 4.49 1.82
C THR A 90 7.51 5.79 2.10
N PHE A 91 6.83 6.94 2.08
CA PHE A 91 7.48 8.22 2.41
C PHE A 91 7.98 8.24 3.85
N TYR A 92 7.16 7.80 4.80
CA TYR A 92 7.55 7.71 6.20
C TYR A 92 8.79 6.82 6.39
N VAL A 93 8.78 5.61 5.86
CA VAL A 93 9.89 4.64 6.00
C VAL A 93 11.17 5.21 5.39
N LYS A 94 11.08 5.92 4.26
CA LYS A 94 12.23 6.65 3.69
C LYS A 94 12.77 7.68 4.68
N THR A 95 11.93 8.51 5.32
CA THR A 95 12.42 9.49 6.32
C THR A 95 13.09 8.87 7.54
N MET A 96 12.71 7.65 7.92
CA MET A 96 13.21 6.99 9.14
C MET A 96 14.47 6.15 8.90
N ILE A 97 14.59 5.51 7.73
CA ILE A 97 15.62 4.51 7.45
C ILE A 97 16.65 5.02 6.44
N ARG A 98 16.22 5.36 5.22
CA ARG A 98 17.15 5.55 4.07
C ARG A 98 17.53 7.00 3.84
N GLU A 99 16.57 7.90 4.02
CA GLU A 99 16.66 9.34 3.77
C GLU A 99 16.63 10.08 5.10
N LYS A 100 17.34 9.53 6.10
CA LYS A 100 17.31 10.02 7.46
C LYS A 100 17.93 11.41 7.53
N ASN A 101 17.27 12.31 8.27
CA ASN A 101 17.64 13.72 8.40
C ASN A 101 17.58 14.52 7.08
N ASN A 102 17.00 13.98 6.01
CA ASN A 102 16.83 14.72 4.76
C ASN A 102 15.60 15.64 4.83
N PRO A 103 15.78 16.98 4.83
CA PRO A 103 14.67 17.93 5.00
C PRO A 103 13.69 17.88 3.82
N LYS A 104 14.12 17.47 2.62
CA LYS A 104 13.24 17.30 1.46
C LYS A 104 12.27 16.15 1.69
N TYR A 105 12.77 14.99 2.12
CA TYR A 105 11.93 13.84 2.42
C TYR A 105 11.05 14.06 3.64
N ARG A 106 11.49 14.86 4.62
CA ARG A 106 10.61 15.35 5.69
C ARG A 106 9.41 16.09 5.13
N LEU A 107 9.64 17.09 4.29
CA LEU A 107 8.58 17.93 3.74
C LEU A 107 7.62 17.10 2.87
N ILE A 108 8.14 16.19 2.04
CA ILE A 108 7.32 15.27 1.24
C ILE A 108 6.45 14.41 2.16
N SER A 109 7.04 13.77 3.18
CA SER A 109 6.28 12.89 4.08
C SER A 109 5.25 13.67 4.87
N TRP A 110 5.61 14.78 5.50
CA TRP A 110 4.67 15.58 6.29
C TRP A 110 3.56 16.17 5.42
N GLY A 111 3.94 16.81 4.32
CA GLY A 111 3.00 17.40 3.37
C GLY A 111 2.02 16.35 2.85
N TYR A 112 2.51 15.19 2.42
CA TYR A 112 1.65 14.09 1.97
C TYR A 112 0.63 13.67 3.02
N HIS A 113 1.07 13.34 4.24
CA HIS A 113 0.16 12.84 5.27
C HIS A 113 -0.85 13.90 5.72
N ILE A 114 -0.40 15.15 5.91
CA ILE A 114 -1.26 16.26 6.35
C ILE A 114 -2.29 16.57 5.27
N VAL A 115 -1.85 16.81 4.04
CA VAL A 115 -2.73 17.18 2.91
C VAL A 115 -3.71 16.05 2.61
N LEU A 116 -3.25 14.79 2.56
CA LEU A 116 -4.13 13.64 2.35
C LEU A 116 -5.21 13.58 3.44
N THR A 117 -4.84 13.73 4.71
CA THR A 117 -5.79 13.67 5.82
C THR A 117 -6.80 14.82 5.76
N ILE A 118 -6.37 16.03 5.39
CA ILE A 118 -7.26 17.19 5.21
C ILE A 118 -8.22 16.95 4.05
N ILE A 119 -7.73 16.51 2.89
CA ILE A 119 -8.57 16.22 1.71
C ILE A 119 -9.63 15.16 2.08
N VAL A 120 -9.22 14.06 2.71
CA VAL A 120 -10.13 12.99 3.10
C VAL A 120 -11.13 13.49 4.15
N PHE A 121 -10.71 14.30 5.13
CA PHE A 121 -11.59 14.90 6.13
C PHE A 121 -12.66 15.79 5.48
N SER A 122 -12.28 16.63 4.51
CA SER A 122 -13.20 17.49 3.79
C SER A 122 -14.23 16.71 2.95
N MET A 123 -13.88 15.51 2.48
CA MET A 123 -14.81 14.64 1.75
C MET A 123 -15.70 13.82 2.69
N ASN A 124 -15.12 13.23 3.73
CA ASN A 124 -15.82 12.47 4.76
C ASN A 124 -14.99 12.44 6.05
N PRO A 125 -15.42 13.14 7.12
CA PRO A 125 -14.70 13.20 8.39
C PRO A 125 -14.44 11.85 9.06
N TRP A 126 -15.31 10.85 8.85
CA TRP A 126 -15.09 9.51 9.39
C TRP A 126 -13.97 8.79 8.66
N CYS A 127 -13.88 8.95 7.33
CA CYS A 127 -12.81 8.37 6.52
C CYS A 127 -11.43 8.91 6.91
N SER A 128 -11.31 10.14 7.43
CA SER A 128 -10.01 10.66 7.82
C SER A 128 -9.40 9.94 9.01
N LEU A 129 -10.21 9.29 9.86
CA LEU A 129 -9.74 8.50 11.00
C LEU A 129 -8.72 7.44 10.55
N ILE A 130 -8.87 6.90 9.35
CA ILE A 130 -7.95 5.93 8.71
C ILE A 130 -6.50 6.44 8.70
N PHE A 131 -6.30 7.75 8.52
CA PHE A 131 -4.97 8.34 8.32
C PHE A 131 -4.39 9.03 9.55
N ILE A 132 -5.19 9.24 10.60
CA ILE A 132 -4.75 9.99 11.80
C ILE A 132 -3.46 9.42 12.40
N PRO A 133 -3.35 8.11 12.70
CA PRO A 133 -2.11 7.59 13.27
C PRO A 133 -0.91 7.71 12.31
N SER A 134 -1.17 7.72 11.00
CA SER A 134 -0.14 7.93 9.98
C SER A 134 0.44 9.34 10.00
N VAL A 135 -0.39 10.37 10.19
CA VAL A 135 0.08 11.75 10.37
C VAL A 135 0.87 11.88 11.66
N ILE A 136 0.31 11.39 12.76
CA ILE A 136 0.91 11.49 14.10
C ILE A 136 2.31 10.87 14.08
N ARG A 137 2.46 9.63 13.59
CA ARG A 137 3.75 8.97 13.54
C ARG A 137 4.74 9.65 12.60
N ALA A 138 4.27 10.17 11.46
CA ALA A 138 5.14 10.84 10.49
C ALA A 138 5.78 12.11 11.07
N ILE A 139 5.03 12.86 11.88
CA ILE A 139 5.51 14.10 12.52
C ILE A 139 6.33 13.77 13.77
N MET A 140 5.76 13.01 14.70
CA MET A 140 6.35 12.81 16.03
C MET A 140 7.63 11.98 16.02
N LEU A 141 7.84 11.14 15.01
CA LEU A 141 8.97 10.21 14.98
C LEU A 141 10.11 10.67 14.06
N TYR A 142 9.89 11.68 13.22
CA TYR A 142 10.93 12.23 12.36
C TYR A 142 12.19 12.60 13.15
N GLY A 143 13.36 12.23 12.64
CA GLY A 143 14.66 12.53 13.26
C GLY A 143 14.99 11.71 14.51
N LYS A 144 14.04 10.95 15.08
CA LYS A 144 14.29 10.09 16.24
C LYS A 144 15.14 8.88 15.85
N LYS A 145 16.04 8.45 16.76
CA LYS A 145 16.85 7.23 16.59
C LYS A 145 16.04 5.99 16.98
N ILE A 146 15.15 5.58 16.08
CA ILE A 146 14.34 4.34 16.23
C ILE A 146 15.01 3.23 15.42
N SER A 147 15.09 2.01 15.97
CA SER A 147 15.65 0.87 15.27
C SER A 147 14.73 0.41 14.12
N ILE A 148 15.32 -0.18 13.08
CA ILE A 148 14.58 -0.66 11.88
C ILE A 148 13.44 -1.63 12.26
N ILE A 149 13.69 -2.52 13.22
CA ILE A 149 12.69 -3.47 13.72
C ILE A 149 11.50 -2.74 14.35
N LYS A 150 11.76 -1.72 15.19
CA LYS A 150 10.69 -0.94 15.83
C LYS A 150 9.90 -0.13 14.82
N VAL A 151 10.55 0.42 13.78
CA VAL A 151 9.86 1.06 12.65
C VAL A 151 8.94 0.06 11.95
N GLY A 152 9.43 -1.15 11.67
CA GLY A 152 8.63 -2.22 11.07
C GLY A 152 7.41 -2.61 11.91
N VAL A 153 7.59 -2.82 13.22
CA VAL A 153 6.48 -3.14 14.14
C VAL A 153 5.45 -2.01 14.18
N LEU A 154 5.90 -0.75 14.17
CA LEU A 154 4.99 0.39 14.12
C LEU A 154 4.19 0.43 12.81
N GLU A 155 4.81 0.15 11.66
CA GLU A 155 4.08 0.09 10.39
C GLU A 155 3.06 -1.05 10.36
N ILE A 156 3.37 -2.20 10.96
CA ILE A 156 2.42 -3.31 11.11
C ILE A 156 1.23 -2.85 11.98
N ALA A 157 1.49 -2.26 13.16
CA ALA A 157 0.44 -1.77 14.05
C ALA A 157 -0.43 -0.71 13.35
N ASN A 158 0.18 0.21 12.61
CA ASN A 158 -0.52 1.22 11.82
C ASN A 158 -1.34 0.59 10.68
N SER A 159 -0.88 -0.52 10.08
CA SER A 159 -1.57 -1.21 8.99
C SER A 159 -2.76 -2.01 9.50
N VAL A 160 -2.64 -2.62 10.69
CA VAL A 160 -3.75 -3.26 11.39
C VAL A 160 -4.81 -2.24 11.77
N TYR A 161 -4.41 -1.09 12.31
CA TYR A 161 -5.35 0.01 12.58
C TYR A 161 -6.07 0.46 11.30
N PHE A 162 -5.32 0.72 10.23
CA PHE A 162 -5.87 1.08 8.92
C PHE A 162 -6.94 0.08 8.47
N LEU A 163 -6.62 -1.22 8.54
CA LEU A 163 -7.53 -2.29 8.15
C LEU A 163 -8.81 -2.29 9.00
N ILE A 164 -8.68 -2.23 10.32
CA ILE A 164 -9.83 -2.27 11.25
C ILE A 164 -10.76 -1.09 10.99
N ILE A 165 -10.23 0.13 10.91
CA ILE A 165 -11.05 1.33 10.70
C ILE A 165 -11.68 1.32 9.31
N THR A 166 -10.94 0.90 8.27
CA THR A 166 -11.51 0.77 6.92
C THR A 166 -12.67 -0.22 6.92
N VAL A 167 -12.53 -1.39 7.55
CA VAL A 167 -13.62 -2.37 7.66
C VAL A 167 -14.82 -1.81 8.42
N ILE A 168 -14.61 -1.04 9.49
CA ILE A 168 -15.71 -0.43 10.25
C ILE A 168 -16.47 0.60 9.41
N ILE A 169 -15.76 1.42 8.63
CA ILE A 169 -16.37 2.48 7.81
C ILE A 169 -17.09 1.91 6.59
N MET A 170 -16.63 0.77 6.08
CA MET A 170 -17.16 0.14 4.87
C MET A 170 -18.25 -0.90 5.11
N LYS A 171 -18.59 -1.16 6.38
CA LYS A 171 -19.80 -1.92 6.74
C LYS A 171 -21.04 -1.05 6.58
#